data_AF-A0A1F6ZPJ8-F1
#
_entry.id   AF-A0A1F6ZPJ8-F1
#
_cell.length_a   1.000
_cell.length_b   1.000
_cell.length_c   1.000
_cell.angle_alpha   90.00
_cell.angle_beta   90.00
_cell.angle_gamma   90.00
#
_symmetry.space_group_name_H-M   'P 1'
#
loop_
_entity.id
_entity.type
_entity.pdbx_description
1 polymer ?
#
loop_
_entity_poly.entity_id
_entity_poly.type
_entity_poly.pdbx_seq_one_letter_code
_entity_poly.pdbx_strand_id
1 'polypeptide(L)'
;MQAQMTTLDSLVGLTKRRGFVFQTSSIYGGLANSYDYGPLGTELLRNIKNLWWQVFVQQRTDMVGLDSQILLHPKTWVASGHTTAFNDPLVEDLVTQKRYRADHLIAEWQEKNPQFKDTAPENMTIATMASYIAEHKIPSPEGNAVSPPKVFNLLFETAIGAVAGEKSRVYLRGETAQGIFTNFTNIRNSTRIQLPFGVGQVGKSFRNEVTTGQFVFRTLEFEQAEIEYF
;
A
#
# COMPACT_ATOMS: atom_id res chain seq x y z
N MET A 1 -37.81 10.88 11.61
CA MET A 1 -36.68 10.07 12.12
C MET A 1 -35.40 10.72 11.63
N GLN A 2 -34.55 11.24 12.52
CA GLN A 2 -33.19 11.60 12.13
C GLN A 2 -32.45 10.31 11.79
N ALA A 3 -31.92 10.20 10.59
CA ALA A 3 -31.09 9.06 10.21
C ALA A 3 -29.88 9.03 11.13
N GLN A 4 -29.75 7.94 11.91
CA GLN A 4 -28.59 7.74 12.77
C GLN A 4 -27.34 7.70 11.88
N MET A 5 -26.37 8.57 12.14
CA MET A 5 -25.14 8.61 11.35
C MET A 5 -24.46 7.24 11.38
N THR A 6 -24.16 6.70 10.21
CA THR A 6 -23.48 5.40 10.06
C THR A 6 -22.03 5.55 10.49
N THR A 7 -21.61 4.81 11.52
CA THR A 7 -20.22 4.80 11.99
C THR A 7 -19.43 3.69 11.28
N LEU A 8 -18.10 3.84 11.19
CA LEU A 8 -17.24 2.81 10.63
C LEU A 8 -17.39 1.48 11.39
N ASP A 9 -17.46 1.51 12.71
CA ASP A 9 -17.66 0.32 13.54
C ASP A 9 -18.98 -0.41 13.21
N SER A 10 -20.04 0.35 12.93
CA SER A 10 -21.33 -0.23 12.51
C SER A 10 -21.22 -0.96 11.18
N LEU A 11 -20.45 -0.41 10.23
CA LEU A 11 -20.17 -1.02 8.93
C LEU A 11 -19.31 -2.28 9.09
N VAL A 12 -18.21 -2.20 9.84
CA VAL A 12 -17.31 -3.35 10.12
C VAL A 12 -18.10 -4.51 10.76
N GLY A 13 -18.96 -4.19 11.72
CA GLY A 13 -19.83 -5.17 12.35
C GLY A 13 -20.82 -5.82 11.36
N LEU A 14 -21.41 -5.02 10.47
CA LEU A 14 -22.33 -5.53 9.45
C LEU A 14 -21.62 -6.40 8.41
N THR A 15 -20.50 -5.93 7.86
CA THR A 15 -19.74 -6.66 6.83
C THR A 15 -19.26 -8.00 7.37
N LYS A 16 -18.85 -8.07 8.65
CA LYS A 16 -18.52 -9.33 9.30
C LYS A 16 -19.74 -10.25 9.43
N ARG A 17 -20.85 -9.76 10.01
CA ARG A 17 -22.06 -10.59 10.22
C ARG A 17 -22.69 -11.10 8.93
N ARG A 18 -22.54 -10.35 7.82
CA ARG A 18 -23.14 -10.69 6.52
C ARG A 18 -22.18 -11.43 5.58
N GLY A 19 -20.96 -11.75 6.00
CA GLY A 19 -20.04 -12.52 5.18
C GLY A 19 -19.39 -11.73 4.04
N PHE A 20 -19.14 -10.44 4.25
CA PHE A 20 -18.38 -9.60 3.31
C PHE A 20 -16.89 -9.58 3.63
N VAL A 21 -16.51 -9.24 4.85
CA VAL A 21 -15.10 -9.08 5.24
C VAL A 21 -14.86 -9.67 6.61
N PHE A 22 -13.80 -10.45 6.75
CA PHE A 22 -13.35 -11.08 7.98
C PHE A 22 -11.93 -10.65 8.31
N GLN A 23 -11.60 -10.63 9.61
CA GLN A 23 -10.22 -10.51 10.05
C GLN A 23 -9.46 -11.79 9.65
N THR A 24 -8.40 -11.65 8.83
CA THR A 24 -7.57 -12.79 8.42
C THR A 24 -6.97 -13.49 9.65
N SER A 25 -6.95 -14.83 9.63
CA SER A 25 -6.42 -15.67 10.71
C SER A 25 -7.03 -15.39 12.10
N SER A 26 -8.31 -14.97 12.14
CA SER A 26 -8.98 -14.59 13.38
C SER A 26 -8.98 -15.65 14.49
N ILE A 27 -9.02 -16.94 14.16
CA ILE A 27 -8.94 -18.03 15.16
C ILE A 27 -7.58 -18.11 15.87
N TYR A 28 -6.55 -17.46 15.31
CA TYR A 28 -5.19 -17.37 15.85
C TYR A 28 -4.86 -15.98 16.41
N GLY A 29 -5.88 -15.13 16.64
CA GLY A 29 -5.69 -13.75 17.14
C GLY A 29 -5.65 -12.68 16.04
N GLY A 30 -5.70 -13.09 14.78
CA GLY A 30 -5.73 -12.18 13.63
C GLY A 30 -4.35 -11.72 13.16
N LEU A 31 -4.26 -11.32 11.90
CA LEU A 31 -3.09 -10.63 11.34
C LEU A 31 -3.43 -9.15 11.10
N ALA A 32 -2.66 -8.25 11.71
CA ALA A 32 -2.87 -6.81 11.56
C ALA A 32 -2.90 -6.39 10.08
N ASN A 33 -3.75 -5.42 9.74
CA ASN A 33 -3.88 -4.87 8.39
C ASN A 33 -4.12 -5.94 7.30
N SER A 34 -4.75 -7.06 7.64
CA SER A 34 -5.04 -8.17 6.73
C SER A 34 -6.47 -8.66 6.89
N TYR A 35 -7.20 -8.78 5.79
CA TYR A 35 -8.61 -9.14 5.78
C TYR A 35 -8.95 -10.12 4.66
N ASP A 36 -9.84 -11.05 4.96
CA ASP A 36 -10.37 -12.03 3.99
C ASP A 36 -11.75 -11.57 3.52
N TYR A 37 -12.04 -11.74 2.22
CA TYR A 37 -13.39 -11.53 1.70
C TYR A 37 -14.23 -12.81 1.89
N GLY A 38 -15.35 -12.71 2.60
CA GLY A 38 -16.28 -13.83 2.81
C GLY A 38 -17.12 -14.15 1.56
N PRO A 39 -18.14 -15.02 1.67
CA PRO A 39 -18.94 -15.43 0.49
C PRO A 39 -19.56 -14.27 -0.29
N LEU A 40 -20.23 -13.32 0.39
CA LEU A 40 -20.82 -12.16 -0.28
C LEU A 40 -19.76 -11.14 -0.71
N GLY A 41 -18.68 -11.01 0.05
CA GLY A 41 -17.57 -10.12 -0.29
C GLY A 41 -16.82 -10.56 -1.54
N THR A 42 -16.63 -11.88 -1.69
CA THR A 42 -16.00 -12.49 -2.87
C THR A 42 -16.81 -12.21 -4.12
N GLU A 43 -18.13 -12.41 -4.08
CA GLU A 43 -19.01 -12.12 -5.22
C GLU A 43 -19.04 -10.61 -5.53
N LEU A 44 -19.10 -9.75 -4.51
CA LEU A 44 -19.04 -8.31 -4.71
C LEU A 44 -17.72 -7.88 -5.37
N LEU A 45 -16.58 -8.35 -4.85
CA LEU A 45 -15.26 -8.05 -5.41
C LEU A 45 -15.14 -8.54 -6.85
N ARG A 46 -15.62 -9.76 -7.14
CA ARG A 46 -15.65 -10.31 -8.50
C ARG A 46 -16.50 -9.46 -9.45
N ASN A 47 -17.68 -9.04 -9.01
CA ASN A 47 -18.56 -8.19 -9.81
C ASN A 47 -17.92 -6.84 -10.13
N ILE A 48 -17.27 -6.21 -9.14
CA ILE A 48 -16.54 -4.94 -9.33
C ILE A 48 -15.41 -5.13 -10.36
N LYS A 49 -14.61 -6.19 -10.24
CA LYS A 49 -13.49 -6.46 -11.16
C LYS A 49 -13.96 -6.75 -12.59
N ASN A 50 -14.99 -7.57 -12.73
CA ASN A 50 -15.57 -7.88 -14.03
C ASN A 50 -16.14 -6.64 -14.70
N LEU A 51 -16.87 -5.80 -13.95
CA LEU A 51 -17.42 -4.55 -14.46
C LEU A 51 -16.29 -3.60 -14.91
N TRP A 52 -15.25 -3.43 -14.09
CA TRP A 52 -14.10 -2.61 -14.44
C TRP A 52 -13.42 -3.11 -15.71
N TRP A 53 -13.15 -4.42 -15.80
CA TRP A 53 -12.51 -5.03 -16.97
C TRP A 53 -13.36 -4.88 -18.23
N GLN A 54 -14.67 -5.09 -18.12
CA GLN A 54 -15.61 -4.91 -19.22
C GLN A 54 -15.58 -3.48 -19.74
N VAL A 55 -15.70 -2.49 -18.84
CA VAL A 55 -15.80 -1.07 -19.19
C VAL A 55 -14.48 -0.53 -19.75
N PHE A 56 -13.37 -0.77 -19.05
CA PHE A 56 -12.12 -0.12 -19.37
C PHE A 56 -11.24 -0.91 -20.33
N VAL A 57 -11.41 -2.24 -20.45
CA VAL A 57 -10.58 -3.06 -21.34
C VAL A 57 -11.39 -3.60 -22.51
N GLN A 58 -12.50 -4.29 -22.28
CA GLN A 58 -13.20 -5.00 -23.37
C GLN A 58 -14.04 -4.08 -24.28
N GLN A 59 -14.65 -3.03 -23.74
CA GLN A 59 -15.49 -2.10 -24.51
C GLN A 59 -14.70 -1.06 -25.32
N ARG A 60 -13.37 -1.10 -25.21
CA ARG A 60 -12.48 -0.13 -25.84
C ARG A 60 -11.57 -0.81 -26.86
N THR A 61 -11.51 -0.27 -28.07
CA THR A 61 -10.69 -0.81 -29.16
C THR A 61 -9.21 -0.45 -29.04
N ASP A 62 -8.89 0.54 -28.22
CA ASP A 62 -7.54 1.07 -27.95
C ASP A 62 -6.96 0.52 -26.65
N MET A 63 -7.51 -0.58 -26.12
CA MET A 63 -7.12 -1.19 -24.86
C MET A 63 -6.79 -2.66 -25.03
N VAL A 64 -5.76 -3.11 -24.33
CA VAL A 64 -5.38 -4.52 -24.24
C VAL A 64 -5.17 -4.93 -22.79
N GLY A 65 -5.32 -6.22 -22.51
CA GLY A 65 -5.12 -6.78 -21.17
C GLY A 65 -3.72 -7.34 -20.97
N LEU A 66 -3.22 -7.27 -19.74
CA LEU A 66 -2.03 -7.99 -19.28
C LEU A 66 -2.30 -8.62 -17.91
N ASP A 67 -1.69 -9.78 -17.67
CA ASP A 67 -1.53 -10.37 -16.33
C ASP A 67 -0.06 -10.71 -16.10
N SER A 68 0.63 -9.85 -15.36
CA SER A 68 2.05 -9.98 -15.03
C SER A 68 2.25 -10.65 -13.67
N GLN A 69 3.43 -11.25 -13.50
CA GLN A 69 3.81 -11.90 -12.25
C GLN A 69 3.94 -10.91 -11.09
N ILE A 70 3.74 -11.42 -9.87
CA ILE A 70 3.95 -10.66 -8.62
C ILE A 70 5.45 -10.49 -8.34
N LEU A 71 6.23 -11.55 -8.58
CA LEU A 71 7.68 -11.54 -8.38
C LEU A 71 8.36 -11.07 -9.67
N LEU A 72 8.85 -9.84 -9.66
CA LEU A 72 9.64 -9.27 -10.76
C LEU A 72 11.13 -9.31 -10.44
N HIS A 73 11.95 -9.26 -11.49
CA HIS A 73 13.40 -9.18 -11.33
C HIS A 73 13.78 -7.94 -10.49
N PRO A 74 14.69 -8.04 -9.51
CA PRO A 74 14.98 -6.93 -8.58
C PRO A 74 15.39 -5.62 -9.25
N LYS A 75 16.11 -5.70 -10.38
CA LYS A 75 16.49 -4.52 -11.17
C LYS A 75 15.31 -3.70 -11.66
N THR A 76 14.12 -4.28 -11.81
CA THR A 76 12.90 -3.53 -12.14
C THR A 76 12.60 -2.47 -11.08
N TRP A 77 12.69 -2.84 -9.80
CA TRP A 77 12.44 -1.95 -8.66
C TRP A 77 13.54 -0.92 -8.42
N VAL A 78 14.77 -1.25 -8.84
CA VAL A 78 15.89 -0.29 -8.85
C VAL A 78 15.69 0.74 -9.95
N ALA A 79 15.39 0.28 -11.17
CA ALA A 79 15.19 1.16 -12.33
C ALA A 79 13.97 2.09 -12.14
N SER A 80 12.90 1.61 -11.51
CA SER A 80 11.73 2.41 -11.17
C SER A 80 11.90 3.28 -9.93
N GLY A 81 13.07 3.24 -9.27
CA GLY A 81 13.36 4.02 -8.06
C GLY A 81 12.66 3.55 -6.78
N HIS A 82 11.90 2.46 -6.81
CA HIS A 82 11.16 1.99 -5.64
C HIS A 82 12.07 1.53 -4.50
N THR A 83 13.27 1.01 -4.80
CA THR A 83 14.22 0.65 -3.74
C THR A 83 14.78 1.86 -2.98
N THR A 84 14.68 3.06 -3.53
CA THR A 84 15.29 4.29 -2.97
C THR A 84 14.27 5.36 -2.56
N ALA A 85 13.13 5.45 -3.25
CA ALA A 85 12.13 6.50 -3.04
C ALA A 85 10.81 5.98 -2.44
N PHE A 86 10.54 4.67 -2.51
CA PHE A 86 9.30 4.08 -1.97
C PHE A 86 9.47 3.70 -0.49
N ASN A 87 9.71 4.72 0.33
CA ASN A 87 9.99 4.55 1.74
C ASN A 87 9.18 5.51 2.61
N ASP A 88 8.77 5.05 3.78
CA ASP A 88 8.20 5.89 4.82
C ASP A 88 9.26 6.26 5.86
N PRO A 89 9.26 7.51 6.37
CA PRO A 89 10.09 7.89 7.50
C PRO A 89 9.43 7.37 8.78
N LEU A 90 10.06 6.43 9.48
CA LEU A 90 9.50 5.85 10.70
C LEU A 90 10.30 6.20 11.95
N VAL A 91 9.60 6.53 13.02
CA VAL A 91 10.13 6.60 14.38
C VAL A 91 9.54 5.46 15.23
N GLU A 92 10.26 5.07 16.26
CA GLU A 92 9.84 4.03 17.19
C GLU A 92 9.79 4.59 18.62
N ASP A 93 8.68 4.36 19.32
CA ASP A 93 8.55 4.63 20.75
C ASP A 93 9.53 3.74 21.53
N LEU A 94 10.42 4.37 22.31
CA LEU A 94 11.50 3.68 23.00
C LEU A 94 11.02 2.81 24.18
N VAL A 95 9.77 2.93 24.59
CA VAL A 95 9.16 2.16 25.68
C VAL A 95 8.23 1.09 25.11
N THR A 96 7.30 1.46 24.22
CA THR A 96 6.27 0.54 23.71
C THR A 96 6.70 -0.22 22.46
N GLN A 97 7.79 0.20 21.81
CA GLN A 97 8.30 -0.35 20.54
C GLN A 97 7.32 -0.21 19.37
N LYS A 98 6.24 0.58 19.55
CA LYS A 98 5.32 0.93 18.46
C LYS A 98 5.99 1.90 17.51
N ARG A 99 5.65 1.77 16.22
CA ARG A 99 6.23 2.58 15.15
C ARG A 99 5.20 3.53 14.58
N TYR A 100 5.65 4.74 14.28
CA TYR A 100 4.85 5.82 13.76
C TYR A 100 5.54 6.43 12.55
N ARG A 101 4.74 6.86 11.59
CA ARG A 101 5.21 7.72 10.51
C ARG A 101 5.62 9.07 11.08
N ALA A 102 6.86 9.48 10.81
CA ALA A 102 7.47 10.66 11.40
C ALA A 102 6.76 11.95 10.96
N ASP A 103 6.39 12.04 9.69
CA ASP A 103 5.60 13.15 9.13
C ASP A 103 4.23 13.26 9.80
N HIS A 104 3.53 12.13 9.95
CA HIS A 104 2.24 12.10 10.65
C HIS A 104 2.38 12.47 12.13
N LEU A 105 3.40 11.96 12.82
CA LEU A 105 3.67 12.28 14.23
C LEU A 105 3.91 13.78 14.42
N ILE A 106 4.69 14.40 13.52
CA ILE A 106 4.94 15.83 13.53
C ILE A 106 3.63 16.60 13.28
N ALA A 107 2.83 16.20 12.28
CA ALA A 107 1.57 16.84 11.95
C ALA A 107 0.56 16.78 13.13
N GLU A 108 0.37 15.62 13.74
CA GLU A 108 -0.49 15.45 14.93
C GLU A 108 0.00 16.27 16.13
N TRP A 109 1.32 16.41 16.29
CA TRP A 109 1.90 17.26 17.34
C TRP A 109 1.67 18.74 17.04
N GLN A 110 1.81 19.19 15.79
CA GLN A 110 1.53 20.57 15.36
C GLN A 110 0.06 20.96 15.52
N GLU A 111 -0.89 20.02 15.36
CA GLU A 111 -2.30 20.28 15.67
C GLU A 111 -2.53 20.67 17.12
N LYS A 112 -1.75 20.08 18.04
CA LYS A 112 -1.77 20.40 19.48
C LYS A 112 -0.89 21.61 19.83
N ASN A 113 -0.03 22.05 18.92
CA ASN A 113 0.90 23.16 19.09
C ASN A 113 0.82 24.12 17.89
N PRO A 114 -0.27 24.90 17.76
CA PRO A 114 -0.57 25.68 16.56
C PRO A 114 0.51 26.69 16.15
N GLN A 115 1.36 27.13 17.09
CA GLN A 115 2.48 28.04 16.86
C GLN A 115 3.57 27.47 15.93
N PHE A 116 3.54 26.16 15.65
CA PHE A 116 4.50 25.48 14.77
C PHE A 116 3.89 24.96 13.47
N LYS A 117 2.66 25.37 13.13
CA LYS A 117 1.88 24.82 12.00
C LYS A 117 2.38 25.25 10.61
N ASP A 118 3.24 26.27 10.53
CA ASP A 118 3.74 26.81 9.26
C ASP A 118 4.75 25.88 8.55
N THR A 119 5.16 24.79 9.19
CA THR A 119 6.12 23.83 8.62
C THR A 119 5.37 22.62 8.10
N ALA A 120 5.42 22.35 6.78
CA ALA A 120 4.78 21.20 6.14
C ALA A 120 5.61 19.91 6.34
N PRO A 121 5.21 18.96 7.21
CA PRO A 121 6.02 17.81 7.55
C PRO A 121 6.26 16.86 6.38
N GLU A 122 5.29 16.73 5.46
CA GLU A 122 5.38 15.88 4.27
C GLU A 122 6.50 16.27 3.30
N ASN A 123 6.99 17.51 3.37
CA ASN A 123 8.06 18.03 2.51
C ASN A 123 9.44 17.99 3.17
N MET A 124 9.53 17.51 4.42
CA MET A 124 10.80 17.45 5.15
C MET A 124 11.65 16.26 4.69
N THR A 125 12.96 16.45 4.67
CA THR A 125 13.89 15.31 4.59
C THR A 125 13.94 14.58 5.94
N ILE A 126 14.38 13.31 5.96
CA ILE A 126 14.55 12.55 7.21
C ILE A 126 15.50 13.26 8.19
N ALA A 127 16.56 13.88 7.69
CA ALA A 127 17.49 14.63 8.52
C ALA A 127 16.82 15.87 9.16
N THR A 128 15.98 16.56 8.38
CA THR A 128 15.18 17.69 8.87
C THR A 128 14.15 17.22 9.91
N MET A 129 13.44 16.12 9.64
CA MET A 129 12.50 15.52 10.60
C MET A 129 13.20 15.11 11.90
N ALA A 130 14.39 14.48 11.80
CA ALA A 130 15.17 14.08 12.97
C ALA A 130 15.54 15.28 13.84
N SER A 131 15.99 16.36 13.21
CA SER A 131 16.35 17.60 13.90
C SER A 131 15.13 18.23 14.55
N TYR A 132 14.00 18.30 13.83
CA TYR A 132 12.75 18.88 14.30
C TYR A 132 12.16 18.12 15.50
N ILE A 133 12.13 16.78 15.44
CA ILE A 133 11.67 15.92 16.54
C ILE A 133 12.55 16.11 17.78
N ALA A 134 13.87 16.20 17.60
CA ALA A 134 14.82 16.38 18.70
C ALA A 134 14.72 17.79 19.34
N GLU A 135 14.64 18.84 18.52
CA GLU A 135 14.54 20.24 18.97
C GLU A 135 13.27 20.48 19.80
N HIS A 136 12.14 20.01 19.29
CA HIS A 136 10.84 20.22 19.93
C HIS A 136 10.46 19.12 20.92
N LYS A 137 11.32 18.11 21.10
CA LYS A 137 11.11 16.94 21.99
C LYS A 137 9.73 16.29 21.76
N ILE A 138 9.40 16.06 20.50
CA ILE A 138 8.09 15.51 20.10
C ILE A 138 7.96 14.09 20.66
N PRO A 139 6.98 13.82 21.54
CA PRO A 139 6.78 12.50 22.11
C PRO A 139 5.95 11.60 21.17
N SER A 140 5.93 10.30 21.45
CA SER A 140 4.95 9.38 20.86
C SER A 140 3.52 9.76 21.27
N PRO A 141 2.48 9.22 20.61
CA PRO A 141 1.09 9.38 21.05
C PRO A 141 0.85 8.94 22.50
N GLU A 142 1.66 8.02 23.02
CA GLU A 142 1.68 7.56 24.41
C GLU A 142 2.49 8.45 25.37
N GLY A 143 3.13 9.50 24.87
CA GLY A 143 3.90 10.46 25.69
C GLY A 143 5.35 10.06 25.94
N ASN A 144 5.88 9.02 25.29
CA ASN A 144 7.25 8.55 25.48
C ASN A 144 8.21 9.19 24.48
N ALA A 145 9.52 9.10 24.76
CA ALA A 145 10.54 9.48 23.80
C ALA A 145 10.55 8.53 22.59
N VAL A 146 10.82 9.09 21.41
CA VAL A 146 10.93 8.33 20.16
C VAL A 146 12.37 8.27 19.66
N SER A 147 12.70 7.24 18.91
CA SER A 147 13.98 7.12 18.20
C SER A 147 14.09 8.10 17.02
N PRO A 148 15.31 8.41 16.54
CA PRO A 148 15.49 9.17 15.30
C PRO A 148 14.82 8.47 14.11
N PRO A 149 14.21 9.22 13.17
CA PRO A 149 13.52 8.64 12.03
C PRO A 149 14.46 7.84 11.12
N LYS A 150 13.98 6.70 10.64
CA LYS A 150 14.68 5.81 9.70
C LYS A 150 13.86 5.60 8.44
N VAL A 151 14.55 5.39 7.33
CA VAL A 151 13.96 4.98 6.06
C VAL A 151 13.44 3.55 6.21
N PHE A 152 12.16 3.35 5.91
CA PHE A 152 11.58 2.01 5.85
C PHE A 152 10.98 1.76 4.48
N ASN A 153 11.52 0.78 3.75
CA ASN A 153 11.03 0.43 2.42
C ASN A 153 9.67 -0.27 2.52
N LEU A 154 8.70 0.21 1.75
CA LEU A 154 7.35 -0.32 1.74
C LEU A 154 7.19 -1.57 0.86
N LEU A 155 8.20 -1.96 0.08
CA LEU A 155 8.20 -3.24 -0.61
C LEU A 155 8.41 -4.39 0.38
N PHE A 156 7.61 -5.45 0.23
CA PHE A 156 7.89 -6.70 0.92
C PHE A 156 9.08 -7.40 0.28
N GLU A 157 10.18 -7.47 1.01
CA GLU A 157 11.36 -8.24 0.63
C GLU A 157 11.16 -9.74 0.92
N THR A 158 11.52 -10.57 -0.05
CA THR A 158 11.59 -12.03 0.10
C THR A 158 12.81 -12.55 -0.66
N ALA A 159 13.00 -13.86 -0.72
CA ALA A 159 14.16 -14.43 -1.41
C ALA A 159 13.82 -15.75 -2.12
N ILE A 160 14.34 -15.92 -3.34
CA ILE A 160 14.21 -17.12 -4.16
C ILE A 160 15.48 -17.94 -4.02
N GLY A 161 15.36 -19.23 -3.72
CA GLY A 161 16.49 -20.17 -3.66
C GLY A 161 16.28 -21.23 -2.58
N ALA A 162 16.63 -22.47 -2.90
CA ALA A 162 16.44 -23.62 -2.00
C ALA A 162 17.58 -23.76 -0.98
N VAL A 163 18.79 -23.30 -1.32
CA VAL A 163 19.99 -23.46 -0.47
C VAL A 163 20.16 -22.23 0.43
N ALA A 164 20.36 -22.48 1.72
CA ALA A 164 20.69 -21.44 2.68
C ALA A 164 22.04 -20.80 2.29
N GLY A 165 22.04 -19.51 1.95
CA GLY A 165 23.23 -18.75 1.53
C GLY A 165 23.24 -18.31 0.06
N GLU A 166 22.48 -18.98 -0.81
CA GLU A 166 22.38 -18.65 -2.25
C GLU A 166 21.04 -18.02 -2.63
N LYS A 167 20.31 -17.49 -1.64
CA LYS A 167 18.99 -16.91 -1.89
C LYS A 167 19.13 -15.57 -2.60
N SER A 168 18.50 -15.47 -3.75
CA SER A 168 18.38 -14.23 -4.53
C SER A 168 17.26 -13.37 -3.95
N ARG A 169 17.61 -12.20 -3.43
CA ARG A 169 16.64 -11.21 -2.96
C ARG A 169 15.67 -10.83 -4.07
N VAL A 170 14.38 -10.85 -3.79
CA VAL A 170 13.30 -10.35 -4.67
C VAL A 170 12.25 -9.62 -3.83
N TYR A 171 11.27 -9.02 -4.50
CA TYR A 171 10.22 -8.25 -3.85
C TYR A 171 8.85 -8.74 -4.32
N LEU A 172 7.87 -8.73 -3.43
CA LEU A 172 6.47 -8.71 -3.84
C LEU A 172 6.18 -7.32 -4.42
N ARG A 173 5.51 -7.26 -5.58
CA ARG A 173 5.24 -5.99 -6.24
C ARG A 173 4.41 -5.02 -5.39
N GLY A 174 4.84 -3.77 -5.31
CA GLY A 174 4.11 -2.68 -4.62
C GLY A 174 2.99 -2.03 -5.45
N GLU A 175 3.03 -2.28 -6.75
CA GLU A 175 2.10 -1.81 -7.78
C GLU A 175 2.11 -2.79 -8.96
N THR A 176 1.15 -2.68 -9.87
CA THR A 176 1.05 -3.58 -11.03
C THR A 176 1.68 -2.98 -12.31
N ALA A 177 1.80 -1.65 -12.37
CA ALA A 177 2.33 -0.86 -13.50
C ALA A 177 3.67 -1.36 -14.07
N GLN A 178 4.63 -1.74 -13.21
CA GLN A 178 5.95 -2.22 -13.66
C GLN A 178 5.88 -3.44 -14.59
N GLY A 179 4.90 -4.32 -14.37
CA GLY A 179 4.65 -5.45 -15.25
C GLY A 179 4.24 -5.04 -16.66
N ILE A 180 3.48 -3.94 -16.78
CA ILE A 180 3.06 -3.35 -18.05
C ILE A 180 4.27 -2.72 -18.76
N PHE A 181 5.04 -1.87 -18.06
CA PHE A 181 6.21 -1.21 -18.65
C PHE A 181 7.23 -2.19 -19.20
N THR A 182 7.53 -3.26 -18.43
CA THR A 182 8.48 -4.29 -18.86
C THR A 182 7.99 -5.11 -20.07
N ASN A 183 6.70 -5.11 -20.36
CA ASN A 183 6.10 -5.82 -21.50
C ASN A 183 5.68 -4.92 -22.66
N PHE A 184 5.93 -3.60 -22.60
CA PHE A 184 5.49 -2.65 -23.63
C PHE A 184 5.84 -3.10 -25.06
N THR A 185 7.09 -3.50 -25.30
CA THR A 185 7.54 -3.98 -26.61
C THR A 185 6.87 -5.30 -27.02
N ASN A 186 6.70 -6.25 -26.10
CA ASN A 186 6.04 -7.52 -26.37
C ASN A 186 4.56 -7.32 -26.76
N ILE A 187 3.87 -6.42 -26.06
CA ILE A 187 2.47 -6.08 -26.31
C ILE A 187 2.35 -5.43 -27.69
N ARG A 188 3.14 -4.41 -27.98
CA ARG A 188 3.09 -3.71 -29.28
C ARG A 188 3.39 -4.65 -30.45
N ASN A 189 4.37 -5.54 -30.29
CA ASN A 189 4.75 -6.47 -31.34
C ASN A 189 3.69 -7.55 -31.60
N SER A 190 3.06 -8.09 -30.55
CA SER A 190 2.08 -9.19 -30.66
C SER A 190 0.69 -8.71 -31.10
N THR A 191 0.30 -7.50 -30.72
CA THR A 191 -1.04 -6.93 -31.00
C THR A 191 -1.05 -6.00 -32.21
N ARG A 192 0.12 -5.47 -32.60
CA ARG A 192 0.29 -4.43 -33.63
C ARG A 192 -0.48 -3.13 -33.34
N ILE A 193 -0.88 -2.93 -32.09
CA ILE A 193 -1.58 -1.73 -31.64
C ILE A 193 -0.73 -0.48 -31.87
N GLN A 194 -1.38 0.61 -32.25
CA GLN A 194 -0.72 1.90 -32.53
C GLN A 194 -1.00 2.88 -31.39
N LEU A 195 -0.09 3.83 -31.20
CA LEU A 195 -0.30 4.91 -30.24
C LEU A 195 -1.42 5.85 -30.72
N PRO A 196 -2.23 6.40 -29.79
CA PRO A 196 -2.22 6.09 -28.37
C PRO A 196 -2.97 4.78 -28.05
N PHE A 197 -2.52 4.06 -27.03
CA PHE A 197 -3.22 2.87 -26.54
C PHE A 197 -2.97 2.64 -25.04
N GLY A 198 -3.90 1.96 -24.39
CA GLY A 198 -3.73 1.58 -22.99
C GLY A 198 -3.57 0.09 -22.78
N VAL A 199 -2.92 -0.24 -21.67
CA VAL A 199 -2.81 -1.61 -21.15
C VAL A 199 -3.44 -1.64 -19.77
N GLY A 200 -4.49 -2.45 -19.62
CA GLY A 200 -5.17 -2.66 -18.35
C GLY A 200 -4.68 -3.93 -17.65
N GLN A 201 -4.53 -3.87 -16.33
CA GLN A 201 -4.20 -5.01 -15.50
C GLN A 201 -4.96 -4.95 -14.17
N VAL A 202 -5.46 -6.10 -13.72
CA VAL A 202 -6.06 -6.26 -12.40
C VAL A 202 -5.30 -7.34 -11.65
N GLY A 203 -4.80 -7.04 -10.45
CA GLY A 203 -4.09 -8.03 -9.68
C GLY A 203 -3.63 -7.55 -8.30
N LYS A 204 -3.02 -8.49 -7.56
CA LYS A 204 -2.53 -8.25 -6.19
C LYS A 204 -1.32 -7.34 -6.16
N SER A 205 -1.24 -6.49 -5.14
CA SER A 205 -0.08 -5.68 -4.79
C SER A 205 0.09 -5.67 -3.27
N PHE A 206 1.31 -5.38 -2.83
CA PHE A 206 1.71 -5.54 -1.44
C PHE A 206 2.43 -4.30 -0.95
N ARG A 207 2.02 -3.76 0.20
CA ARG A 207 2.70 -2.63 0.86
C ARG A 207 2.94 -2.99 2.31
N ASN A 208 4.19 -2.90 2.74
CA ASN A 208 4.61 -3.17 4.11
C ASN A 208 4.21 -2.00 5.02
N GLU A 209 2.90 -1.77 5.11
CA GLU A 209 2.27 -0.66 5.81
C GLU A 209 2.43 -0.85 7.32
N VAL A 210 3.08 0.12 7.95
CA VAL A 210 3.42 0.07 9.38
C VAL A 210 2.32 0.71 10.23
N THR A 211 1.55 1.63 9.66
CA THR A 211 0.46 2.27 10.40
C THR A 211 -0.75 1.34 10.49
N THR A 212 -1.25 1.15 11.71
CA THR A 212 -2.47 0.38 11.95
C THR A 212 -3.68 1.27 11.77
N GLY A 213 -4.70 0.80 11.04
CA GLY A 213 -6.06 1.33 11.18
C GLY A 213 -6.73 1.81 9.90
N GLN A 214 -8.06 1.84 9.98
CA GLN A 214 -9.05 2.08 8.91
C GLN A 214 -9.44 0.83 8.09
N PHE A 215 -9.63 -0.33 8.73
CA PHE A 215 -10.27 -1.50 8.10
C PHE A 215 -9.62 -1.83 6.72
N VAL A 216 -10.41 -2.03 5.67
CA VAL A 216 -9.90 -2.33 4.31
C VAL A 216 -9.21 -1.15 3.61
N PHE A 217 -9.12 0.04 4.22
CA PHE A 217 -8.47 1.22 3.62
C PHE A 217 -6.93 1.19 3.73
N ARG A 218 -6.38 0.43 4.69
CA ARG A 218 -4.93 0.24 4.86
C ARG A 218 -4.65 -1.24 5.12
N THR A 219 -4.19 -1.95 4.09
CA THR A 219 -3.87 -3.38 4.16
C THR A 219 -2.49 -3.71 3.61
N LEU A 220 -1.93 -4.83 4.05
CA LEU A 220 -0.63 -5.32 3.58
C LEU A 220 -0.71 -5.89 2.16
N GLU A 221 -1.84 -6.52 1.85
CA GLU A 221 -2.17 -7.12 0.56
C GLU A 221 -3.51 -6.55 0.09
N PHE A 222 -3.58 -6.12 -1.17
CA PHE A 222 -4.80 -5.62 -1.80
C PHE A 222 -4.76 -5.88 -3.30
N GLU A 223 -5.88 -5.67 -3.98
CA GLU A 223 -5.95 -5.72 -5.45
C GLU A 223 -6.04 -4.32 -6.02
N GLN A 224 -5.32 -4.09 -7.11
CA GLN A 224 -5.40 -2.86 -7.89
C GLN A 224 -5.88 -3.18 -9.30
N ALA A 225 -6.58 -2.22 -9.89
CA ALA A 225 -6.92 -2.18 -11.30
C ALA A 225 -6.25 -0.93 -11.89
N GLU A 226 -5.18 -1.13 -12.66
CA GLU A 226 -4.34 -0.05 -13.19
C GLU A 226 -4.39 -0.04 -14.71
N ILE A 227 -4.28 1.16 -15.29
CA ILE A 227 -4.18 1.39 -16.73
C ILE A 227 -2.97 2.28 -16.95
N GLU A 228 -2.05 1.80 -17.77
CA GLU A 228 -1.00 2.65 -18.35
C GLU A 228 -1.44 3.01 -19.77
N TYR A 229 -1.70 4.29 -20.01
CA TYR A 229 -2.14 4.81 -21.30
C TYR A 229 -0.98 5.55 -21.97
N PHE A 230 -0.47 4.99 -23.06
CA PHE A 230 0.71 5.44 -23.80
C PHE A 230 0.34 6.31 -25.01
#